data_AF-A0A2K8XSS5-F1
#
_entry.id   AF-A0A2K8XSS5-F1
#
_cell.length_a   1.000
_cell.length_b   1.000
_cell.length_c   1.000
_cell.angle_alpha   90.00
_cell.angle_beta   90.00
_cell.angle_gamma   90.00
#
_symmetry.space_group_name_H-M   'P 1'
#
loop_
_entity.id
_entity.type
_entity.pdbx_description
1 polymer ?
#
loop_
_entity_poly.entity_id
_entity_poly.type
_entity_poly.pdbx_seq_one_letter_code
_entity_poly.pdbx_strand_id
1 'polypeptide(L)'
;MNQVYSLKGVHKEEGSNESLIFLKVYKKLVKIKCEDILYVESLKDYIKVFTNKEHYLVHKYLTSIREELPENNFIRIHRSYTIAIDRVKKYRR
;
A
#
# COMPACT_ATOMS: atom_id res chain seq x y z
N MET A 1 -22.89 -7.33 -12.14
CA MET A 1 -21.58 -7.13 -12.81
C MET A 1 -21.12 -5.71 -12.52
N ASN A 2 -20.23 -5.49 -11.54
CA ASN A 2 -19.72 -4.15 -11.24
C ASN A 2 -18.30 -4.00 -11.77
N GLN A 3 -18.24 -3.51 -13.00
CA GLN A 3 -17.10 -2.76 -13.52
C GLN A 3 -17.29 -1.30 -13.08
N VAL A 4 -16.18 -0.53 -13.01
CA VAL A 4 -16.07 0.87 -12.56
C VAL A 4 -15.88 1.04 -11.05
N TYR A 5 -14.63 1.21 -10.62
CA TYR A 5 -14.11 2.37 -9.88
C TYR A 5 -12.58 2.27 -9.87
N SER A 6 -11.98 2.65 -10.99
CA SER A 6 -10.57 3.02 -11.06
C SER A 6 -10.45 4.41 -10.43
N LEU A 7 -9.96 4.48 -9.20
CA LEU A 7 -9.44 5.71 -8.60
C LEU A 7 -7.92 5.53 -8.54
N LYS A 8 -7.24 5.93 -9.62
CA LYS A 8 -5.79 6.12 -9.64
C LYS A 8 -5.46 7.11 -8.51
N GLY A 9 -4.74 6.69 -7.48
CA GLY A 9 -4.63 7.46 -6.25
C GLY A 9 -3.22 7.53 -5.69
N VAL A 10 -2.41 8.43 -6.24
CA VAL A 10 -1.54 9.26 -5.41
C VAL A 10 -2.18 10.64 -5.38
N HIS A 11 -2.87 10.97 -4.28
CA HIS A 11 -3.34 12.34 -4.07
C HIS A 11 -2.26 13.06 -3.27
N LYS A 12 -1.50 13.91 -3.96
CA LYS A 12 -0.63 14.89 -3.31
C LYS A 12 -1.53 16.06 -2.91
N GLU A 13 -1.80 16.24 -1.62
CA GLU A 13 -2.48 17.45 -1.15
C GLU A 13 -1.54 18.64 -1.40
N GLU A 14 -2.00 19.65 -2.14
CA GLU A 14 -1.22 20.85 -2.46
C GLU A 14 -0.80 21.56 -1.15
N GLY A 15 0.49 21.46 -0.79
CA GLY A 15 1.07 22.08 0.39
C GLY A 15 1.78 21.12 1.35
N SER A 16 1.60 19.80 1.22
CA SER A 16 2.32 18.81 2.03
C SER A 16 3.10 17.84 1.13
N ASN A 17 4.35 17.54 1.49
CA ASN A 17 5.17 16.57 0.78
C ASN A 17 4.79 15.11 1.13
N GLU A 18 3.61 14.91 1.74
CA GLU A 18 3.16 13.64 2.29
C GLU A 18 2.46 12.81 1.21
N SER A 19 2.99 11.63 0.92
CA SER A 19 2.35 10.68 0.00
C SER A 19 1.25 9.91 0.72
N LEU A 20 0.03 9.96 0.19
CA LEU A 20 -1.17 9.38 0.79
C LEU A 20 -1.76 8.32 -0.14
N ILE A 21 -2.25 7.23 0.45
CA ILE A 21 -3.05 6.22 -0.24
C ILE A 21 -4.41 6.06 0.45
N PHE A 22 -5.38 5.53 -0.30
CA PHE A 22 -6.72 5.26 0.20
C PHE A 22 -7.06 3.78 0.04
N LEU A 23 -7.38 3.12 1.16
CA LEU A 23 -7.75 1.71 1.19
C LEU A 23 -9.25 1.55 1.42
N LYS A 24 -9.91 0.73 0.60
CA LYS A 24 -11.32 0.39 0.78
C LYS A 24 -11.45 -0.86 1.66
N VAL A 25 -11.68 -0.65 2.95
CA VAL A 25 -11.75 -1.71 3.99
C VAL A 25 -13.19 -1.84 4.48
N TYR A 26 -13.83 -3.01 4.31
CA TYR A 26 -15.23 -3.26 4.71
C TYR A 26 -16.22 -2.14 4.33
N LYS A 27 -16.12 -1.63 3.08
CA LYS A 27 -16.90 -0.51 2.53
C LYS A 27 -16.58 0.88 3.10
N LYS A 28 -15.60 1.02 3.98
CA LYS A 28 -15.07 2.30 4.43
C LYS A 28 -13.82 2.66 3.64
N LEU A 29 -13.60 3.95 3.40
CA LEU A 29 -12.37 4.46 2.81
C LEU A 29 -11.45 4.90 3.96
N VAL A 30 -10.27 4.30 4.04
CA VAL A 30 -9.27 4.58 5.07
C VAL A 30 -8.11 5.33 4.40
N LYS A 31 -7.84 6.55 4.86
CA LYS A 31 -6.69 7.36 4.44
C LYS A 31 -5.45 6.91 5.22
N ILE A 32 -4.36 6.61 4.52
CA ILE A 32 -3.10 6.14 5.13
C ILE A 32 -1.95 6.93 4.55
N LYS A 33 -1.03 7.37 5.41
CA LYS A 33 0.24 7.95 4.97
C LYS A 33 1.19 6.83 4.56
N CYS A 34 1.87 7.00 3.43
CA CYS A 34 2.82 6.00 2.94
C CYS A 34 3.96 5.76 3.93
N GLU A 35 4.37 6.80 4.68
CA GLU A 35 5.39 6.70 5.73
C GLU A 35 5.00 5.72 6.85
N ASP A 36 3.71 5.49 7.08
CA ASP A 36 3.22 4.59 8.12
C ASP A 36 3.22 3.12 7.67
N ILE A 37 3.38 2.85 6.37
CA ILE A 37 3.33 1.50 5.81
C ILE A 37 4.70 0.84 5.97
N LEU A 38 4.70 -0.36 6.55
CA LEU A 38 5.91 -1.16 6.74
C LEU A 38 6.13 -2.11 5.56
N TYR A 39 5.08 -2.84 5.19
CA TYR A 39 5.07 -3.75 4.05
C TYR A 39 3.65 -4.12 3.65
N VAL A 40 3.52 -4.68 2.46
CA VAL A 40 2.30 -5.22 1.90
C VAL A 40 2.51 -6.68 1.55
N GLU A 41 1.63 -7.54 2.05
CA GLU A 41 1.60 -8.97 1.78
C GLU A 41 0.42 -9.31 0.86
N SER A 42 0.63 -10.18 -0.12
CA SER A 42 -0.44 -10.71 -0.97
C SER A 42 -1.01 -12.01 -0.41
N LEU A 43 -2.34 -12.07 -0.33
CA LEU A 43 -3.15 -13.19 0.17
C LEU A 43 -4.25 -13.53 -0.85
N LYS A 44 -3.94 -14.37 -1.85
CA LYS A 44 -4.83 -14.67 -2.99
C LYS A 44 -5.33 -13.37 -3.66
N ASP A 45 -6.62 -13.09 -3.62
CA ASP A 45 -7.27 -11.91 -4.23
C ASP A 45 -7.27 -10.68 -3.31
N TYR A 46 -6.57 -10.79 -2.18
CA TYR A 46 -6.44 -9.73 -1.19
C TYR A 46 -4.98 -9.32 -1.03
N ILE A 47 -4.80 -8.12 -0.48
CA ILE A 47 -3.56 -7.70 0.15
C ILE A 47 -3.82 -7.38 1.62
N LYS A 48 -2.78 -7.59 2.41
CA LYS A 48 -2.70 -7.15 3.79
C LYS A 48 -1.65 -6.04 3.87
N VAL A 49 -2.09 -4.82 4.16
CA VAL A 49 -1.21 -3.66 4.32
C VAL A 49 -0.87 -3.53 5.80
N PHE A 50 0.40 -3.69 6.15
CA PHE A 50 0.87 -3.58 7.53
C PHE A 50 1.40 -2.18 7.78
N THR A 51 0.91 -1.54 8.84
CA THR A 51 1.37 -0.22 9.30
C THR A 51 2.01 -0.31 10.68
N ASN A 52 2.52 0.80 11.20
CA ASN A 52 3.05 0.89 12.57
C ASN A 52 2.02 0.54 13.67
N LYS A 53 0.71 0.71 13.40
CA LYS A 53 -0.36 0.60 14.40
C LYS A 53 -1.20 -0.66 14.23
N GLU A 54 -1.57 -0.95 13.00
CA GLU A 54 -2.52 -2.02 12.66
C GLU A 54 -2.30 -2.51 11.22
N HIS A 55 -3.16 -3.40 10.77
CA HIS A 55 -3.14 -3.89 9.40
C HIS A 55 -4.52 -3.86 8.75
N TYR A 56 -4.53 -3.67 7.43
CA TYR A 56 -5.76 -3.58 6.65
C TYR A 56 -5.82 -4.69 5.62
N LEU A 57 -6.91 -5.46 5.60
CA LEU A 57 -7.20 -6.44 4.57
C LEU A 57 -8.05 -5.80 3.48
N VAL A 58 -7.54 -5.80 2.25
CA VAL A 58 -8.15 -5.11 1.10
C VAL A 58 -8.26 -6.07 -0.06
N HIS A 59 -9.43 -6.15 -0.69
CA HIS A 59 -9.62 -6.92 -1.92
C HIS A 59 -8.98 -6.17 -3.10
N LYS A 60 -7.71 -6.45 -3.33
CA LYS A 60 -6.84 -5.78 -4.31
C LYS A 60 -5.64 -6.68 -4.59
N TYR A 61 -5.07 -6.55 -5.79
CA TYR A 61 -3.83 -7.24 -6.14
C TYR A 61 -2.59 -6.44 -5.71
N LEU A 62 -1.49 -7.15 -5.46
CA LEU A 62 -0.20 -6.54 -5.10
C LEU A 62 0.35 -5.64 -6.22
N THR A 63 0.05 -5.96 -7.48
CA THR A 63 0.42 -5.13 -8.63
C THR A 63 -0.28 -3.77 -8.59
N SER A 64 -1.58 -3.75 -8.30
CA SER A 64 -2.37 -2.51 -8.27
C SER A 64 -1.97 -1.58 -7.13
N ILE A 65 -1.69 -2.12 -5.93
CA ILE A 65 -1.23 -1.26 -4.81
C ILE A 65 0.17 -0.71 -5.04
N ARG A 66 1.04 -1.43 -5.76
CA ARG A 66 2.38 -0.95 -6.10
C ARG A 66 2.34 0.33 -6.93
N GLU A 67 1.38 0.47 -7.83
CA GLU A 67 1.19 1.67 -8.65
C GLU A 67 0.72 2.89 -7.84
N GLU A 68 0.21 2.68 -6.63
CA GLU A 68 -0.23 3.74 -5.71
C GLU A 68 0.83 4.08 -4.66
N LEU A 69 1.87 3.26 -4.53
CA LEU A 69 2.96 3.49 -3.60
C LEU A 69 4.08 4.28 -4.30
N PRO A 70 4.74 5.23 -3.63
CA PRO A 70 5.90 5.92 -4.19
C PRO A 70 7.02 4.94 -4.52
N GLU A 71 7.39 4.82 -5.80
CA GLU A 71 8.38 3.83 -6.26
C GLU A 71 9.74 3.96 -5.58
N ASN A 72 10.14 5.18 -5.20
CA ASN A 72 11.41 5.43 -4.52
C ASN A 72 11.43 4.95 -3.06
N ASN A 73 10.26 4.69 -2.46
CA ASN A 73 10.14 4.32 -1.05
C ASN A 73 9.82 2.83 -0.88
N PHE A 74 9.32 2.16 -1.92
CA PHE A 74 8.84 0.78 -1.84
C PHE A 74 9.49 -0.13 -2.87
N ILE A 75 9.92 -1.32 -2.45
CA ILE A 75 10.52 -2.33 -3.33
C ILE A 75 9.82 -3.68 -3.16
N ARG A 76 9.62 -4.39 -4.27
CA ARG A 76 9.12 -5.76 -4.27
C ARG A 76 10.28 -6.74 -4.08
N ILE A 77 10.27 -7.50 -3.00
CA ILE A 77 11.31 -8.49 -2.67
C ILE A 77 10.88 -9.93 -2.91
N HIS A 78 9.58 -10.17 -3.09
CA HIS A 78 9.02 -11.48 -3.37
C HIS A 78 7.72 -11.32 -4.16
N ARG A 79 7.25 -12.40 -4.82
CA ARG A 79 5.98 -12.36 -5.56
C ARG A 79 4.79 -11.95 -4.68
N SER A 80 4.88 -12.19 -3.37
CA SER A 80 3.84 -11.84 -2.40
C SER A 80 4.19 -10.66 -1.49
N TYR A 81 5.35 -10.00 -1.64
CA TYR A 81 5.78 -8.95 -0.70
C TYR A 81 6.36 -7.72 -1.38
N THR A 82 5.84 -6.56 -0.97
CA THR A 82 6.42 -5.23 -1.22
C THR A 82 6.72 -4.58 0.13
N ILE A 83 7.91 -4.03 0.33
CA ILE A 83 8.36 -3.48 1.61
C ILE A 83 8.74 -2.00 1.47
N ALA A 84 8.61 -1.24 2.55
CA ALA A 84 9.18 0.11 2.64
C ALA A 84 10.70 0.02 2.90
N ILE A 85 11.49 0.67 2.04
CA ILE A 85 12.96 0.56 2.03
C ILE A 85 13.55 1.17 3.31
N ASP A 86 13.05 2.33 3.72
CA ASP A 86 13.47 3.06 4.93
C ASP A 86 13.11 2.34 6.24
N ARG A 87 12.23 1.33 6.17
CA ARG A 87 11.83 0.51 7.32
C ARG A 87 12.66 -0.76 7.49
N VAL A 88 13.58 -1.07 6.57
CA VAL A 88 14.45 -2.25 6.65
C VAL A 88 15.60 -1.99 7.63
N LYS A 89 15.65 -2.74 8.73
CA LYS A 89 16.75 -2.64 9.73
C LYS A 89 17.93 -3.57 9.44
N LYS A 90 17.67 -4.75 8.91
CA LYS A 90 18.68 -5.79 8.62
C LYS A 90 18.13 -6.73 7.55
N TYR A 91 18.99 -7.19 6.66
CA TYR A 91 18.69 -8.26 5.72
C TYR A 91 19.84 -9.26 5.71
N ARG A 92 19.57 -10.50 5.31
CA ARG A 92 20.59 -11.52 5.08
C ARG A 92 20.53 -11.92 3.61
N ARG A 93 21.70 -12.12 3.00
CA ARG A 93 21.82 -12.67 1.65
C ARG A 93 21.55 -14.17 1.65
#